data_AF-A0A9P6MET9-F1
#
_entry.id   AF-A0A9P6MET9-F1
#
_cell.length_a   1.000
_cell.length_b   1.000
_cell.length_c   1.000
_cell.angle_alpha   90.00
_cell.angle_beta   90.00
_cell.angle_gamma   90.00
#
_symmetry.space_group_name_H-M   'P 1'
#
loop_
_entity.id
_entity.type
_entity.pdbx_description
1 polymer ?
#
loop_
_entity_poly.entity_id
_entity_poly.type
_entity_poly.pdbx_seq_one_letter_code
_entity_poly.pdbx_strand_id
1 'polypeptide(L)'
;MQAGDRLRGHYQQLSRDPGSLANLDQDLPNNMQDEVPIFSLPQEWLWCETWCGDEGLAKAKTIDLCNNPLTKEPKLDRARRQIKEWEALDNEATEFAKEVNAQLKAARRQQQQQQENVRAVPKPPIDADQQESEPTKFVEDAHAKKDEL
;
A
#
# COMPACT_ATOMS: atom_id res chain seq x y z
N MET A 1 0.49 27.53 16.02
CA MET A 1 -0.55 26.96 15.13
C MET A 1 -0.69 25.48 15.42
N GLN A 2 -1.90 24.97 15.68
CA GLN A 2 -2.19 23.55 15.91
C GLN A 2 -3.30 23.10 14.95
N ALA A 3 -3.05 23.16 13.64
CA ALA A 3 -4.06 22.86 12.61
C ALA A 3 -4.61 21.43 12.74
N GLY A 4 -3.73 20.47 13.04
CA GLY A 4 -4.14 19.08 13.25
C GLY A 4 -5.10 18.88 14.43
N ASP A 5 -4.89 19.59 15.55
CA ASP A 5 -5.79 19.49 16.71
C ASP A 5 -7.16 20.11 16.42
N ARG A 6 -7.18 21.21 15.67
CA ARG A 6 -8.43 21.83 15.19
C ARG A 6 -9.22 20.87 14.30
N LEU A 7 -8.56 20.31 13.29
CA LEU A 7 -9.17 19.33 12.37
C LEU A 7 -9.72 18.11 13.12
N ARG A 8 -8.94 17.54 14.04
CA ARG A 8 -9.39 16.38 14.85
C ARG A 8 -10.55 16.73 15.79
N GLY A 9 -10.50 17.89 16.45
CA GLY A 9 -11.57 18.34 17.32
C GLY A 9 -12.88 18.57 16.57
N HIS A 10 -12.80 19.20 15.41
CA HIS A 10 -13.95 19.47 14.55
C HIS A 10 -14.53 18.18 13.96
N TYR A 11 -13.66 17.28 13.50
CA TYR A 11 -14.07 15.93 13.09
C TYR A 11 -14.86 15.22 14.19
N GLN A 12 -14.37 15.20 15.44
CA GLN A 12 -15.03 14.54 16.56
C GLN A 12 -16.43 15.12 16.86
N GLN A 13 -16.67 16.38 16.53
CA GLN A 13 -17.98 17.02 16.65
C GLN A 13 -18.92 16.55 15.53
N LEU A 14 -18.46 16.56 14.27
CA LEU A 14 -19.27 16.19 13.10
C LEU A 14 -19.52 14.67 13.00
N SER A 15 -18.57 13.85 13.42
CA SER A 15 -18.62 12.38 13.29
C SER A 15 -19.72 11.71 14.13
N ARG A 16 -20.43 12.48 14.96
CA ARG A 16 -21.59 12.00 15.73
C ARG A 16 -22.80 11.73 14.86
N ASP A 17 -22.91 12.43 13.73
CA ASP A 17 -23.96 12.22 12.74
C ASP A 17 -23.38 11.55 11.48
N PRO A 18 -23.81 10.33 11.13
CA PRO A 18 -23.33 9.62 9.94
C PRO A 18 -23.58 10.36 8.61
N GLY A 19 -24.53 11.29 8.56
CA GLY A 19 -24.83 12.08 7.35
C GLY A 19 -23.95 13.31 7.16
N SER A 20 -23.10 13.66 8.13
CA SER A 20 -22.41 14.95 8.16
C SER A 20 -21.17 15.04 7.26
N LEU A 21 -20.48 13.92 6.99
CA LEU A 21 -19.25 13.90 6.18
C LEU A 21 -19.34 12.75 5.16
N ALA A 22 -19.60 13.08 3.90
CA ALA A 22 -19.72 12.08 2.84
C ALA A 22 -18.33 11.60 2.39
N ASN A 23 -17.40 12.54 2.25
CA ASN A 23 -16.00 12.31 1.88
C ASN A 23 -15.09 13.04 2.87
N LEU A 24 -14.76 12.41 4.00
CA LEU A 24 -14.03 13.02 5.12
C LEU A 24 -12.78 13.82 4.66
N ASP A 25 -12.00 13.24 3.76
CA ASP A 25 -10.75 13.79 3.25
C ASP A 25 -10.92 15.06 2.40
N GLN A 26 -12.11 15.30 1.85
CA GLN A 26 -12.45 16.49 1.08
C GLN A 26 -13.30 17.47 1.90
N ASP A 27 -14.35 16.96 2.52
CA ASP A 27 -15.36 17.76 3.23
C ASP A 27 -14.76 18.46 4.44
N LEU A 28 -13.89 17.79 5.21
CA LEU A 28 -13.35 18.38 6.43
C LEU A 28 -12.42 19.57 6.14
N PRO A 29 -11.41 19.46 5.24
CA PRO A 29 -10.63 20.63 4.83
C PRO A 29 -11.50 21.74 4.24
N ASN A 30 -12.46 21.40 3.38
CA ASN A 30 -13.34 22.39 2.74
C ASN A 30 -14.21 23.15 3.75
N ASN A 31 -14.71 22.46 4.77
CA ASN A 31 -15.53 23.07 5.82
C ASN A 31 -14.72 23.94 6.78
N MET A 32 -13.43 23.65 6.97
CA MET A 32 -12.56 24.36 7.92
C MET A 32 -11.67 25.44 7.29
N GLN A 33 -11.82 25.76 6.00
CA GLN A 33 -10.90 26.65 5.28
C GLN A 33 -10.82 28.07 5.87
N ASP A 34 -11.88 28.54 6.54
CA ASP A 34 -11.91 29.85 7.22
C ASP A 34 -11.03 29.88 8.49
N GLU A 35 -10.85 28.73 9.15
CA GLU A 35 -10.06 28.60 10.38
C GLU A 35 -8.66 28.03 10.15
N VAL A 36 -8.52 27.21 9.11
CA VAL A 36 -7.28 26.57 8.67
C VAL A 36 -7.08 26.92 7.20
N PRO A 37 -6.24 27.93 6.89
CA PRO A 37 -6.10 28.45 5.53
C PRO A 37 -5.70 27.37 4.52
N ILE A 38 -6.38 27.37 3.37
CA ILE A 38 -6.05 26.56 2.19
C ILE A 38 -5.60 27.49 1.07
N PHE A 39 -4.43 27.23 0.50
CA PHE A 39 -3.91 27.95 -0.64
C PHE A 39 -4.26 27.19 -1.93
N SER A 40 -5.01 27.83 -2.82
CA SER A 40 -5.41 27.23 -4.10
C SER A 40 -4.21 27.07 -5.03
N LEU A 41 -4.05 25.87 -5.60
CA LEU A 41 -3.10 25.62 -6.67
C LEU A 41 -3.69 26.00 -8.03
N PRO A 42 -2.85 26.37 -9.03
CA PRO A 42 -3.29 26.55 -10.41
C PRO A 42 -3.99 25.30 -10.98
N GLN A 43 -4.98 25.47 -11.84
CA GLN A 43 -5.81 24.38 -12.39
C GLN A 43 -4.99 23.29 -13.10
N GLU A 44 -3.87 23.65 -13.74
CA GLU A 44 -2.97 22.71 -14.41
C GLU A 44 -2.40 21.62 -13.49
N TRP A 45 -2.47 21.78 -12.16
CA TRP A 45 -2.01 20.77 -11.21
C TRP A 45 -2.91 19.54 -11.13
N LEU A 46 -4.18 19.64 -11.52
CA LEU A 46 -5.13 18.53 -11.45
C LEU A 46 -6.09 18.56 -12.64
N TRP A 47 -6.06 17.51 -13.44
CA TRP A 47 -7.02 17.29 -14.53
C TRP A 47 -7.80 16.01 -14.29
N CYS A 48 -9.10 16.02 -14.61
CA CYS A 48 -9.91 14.81 -14.64
C CYS A 48 -10.99 14.91 -15.74
N GLU A 49 -11.14 13.83 -16.52
CA GLU A 49 -11.99 13.80 -17.73
C GLU A 49 -13.45 14.20 -17.46
N THR A 50 -13.99 13.85 -16.29
CA THR A 50 -15.39 14.11 -15.98
C THR A 50 -15.71 15.60 -15.84
N TRP A 51 -14.75 16.41 -15.37
CA TRP A 51 -14.99 17.80 -14.97
C TRP A 51 -14.13 18.82 -15.71
N CYS A 52 -13.08 18.38 -16.42
CA CYS A 52 -12.19 19.24 -17.20
C CYS A 52 -12.38 19.02 -18.70
N GLY A 53 -12.20 20.07 -19.50
CA GLY A 53 -12.15 19.94 -20.96
C GLY A 53 -10.87 19.26 -21.44
N ASP A 54 -10.95 18.59 -22.60
CA ASP A 54 -9.84 17.86 -23.22
C ASP A 54 -8.63 18.77 -23.52
N GLU A 55 -8.88 20.05 -23.82
CA GLU A 55 -7.83 21.05 -24.03
C GLU A 55 -6.94 21.26 -22.79
N GLY A 56 -7.46 20.98 -21.60
CA GLY A 56 -6.72 21.05 -20.34
C GLY A 56 -5.68 19.94 -20.19
N LEU A 57 -5.89 18.78 -20.83
CA LEU A 57 -5.03 17.61 -20.69
C LEU A 57 -3.60 17.89 -21.15
N ALA A 58 -3.42 18.69 -22.20
CA ALA A 58 -2.11 19.05 -22.72
C ALA A 58 -1.24 19.87 -21.75
N LYS A 59 -1.86 20.54 -20.77
CA LYS A 59 -1.18 21.33 -19.73
C LYS A 59 -1.18 20.64 -18.37
N ALA A 60 -1.85 19.50 -18.25
CA ALA A 60 -2.01 18.81 -16.98
C ALA A 60 -0.66 18.31 -16.45
N LYS A 61 -0.40 18.59 -15.18
CA LYS A 61 0.76 18.07 -14.44
C LYS A 61 0.45 16.75 -13.75
N THR A 62 -0.81 16.57 -13.35
CA THR A 62 -1.31 15.31 -12.79
C THR A 62 -2.73 15.04 -13.32
N ILE A 63 -3.06 13.76 -13.41
CA ILE A 63 -4.35 13.28 -13.90
C ILE A 63 -4.98 12.43 -12.80
N ASP A 64 -6.17 12.82 -12.33
CA ASP A 64 -6.98 11.98 -11.45
C ASP A 64 -8.00 11.18 -12.26
N LEU A 65 -8.03 9.87 -12.04
CA LEU A 65 -9.03 8.97 -12.60
C LEU A 65 -10.30 9.00 -11.73
N CYS A 66 -10.90 10.20 -11.61
CA CYS A 66 -12.08 10.45 -10.78
C CYS A 66 -13.27 9.60 -11.22
N ASN A 67 -14.19 9.26 -10.32
CA ASN A 67 -15.39 8.51 -10.71
C ASN A 67 -16.24 9.30 -11.73
N ASN A 68 -16.92 8.58 -12.63
CA ASN A 68 -17.86 9.17 -13.57
C ASN A 68 -19.29 8.87 -13.09
N PRO A 69 -20.14 9.88 -12.85
CA PRO A 69 -21.53 9.64 -12.42
C PRO A 69 -22.42 9.11 -13.56
N LEU A 70 -22.01 9.28 -14.82
CA LEU A 70 -22.76 8.89 -16.02
C LEU A 70 -22.36 7.52 -16.56
N THR A 71 -21.13 7.05 -16.28
CA THR A 71 -20.61 5.77 -16.80
C THR A 71 -19.98 4.93 -15.70
N LYS A 72 -19.97 3.60 -15.89
CA LYS A 72 -19.31 2.65 -14.98
C LYS A 72 -18.04 2.06 -15.59
N GLU A 73 -17.33 2.83 -16.42
CA GLU A 73 -16.07 2.39 -17.03
C GLU A 73 -15.05 2.06 -15.92
N PRO A 74 -14.45 0.86 -15.93
CA PRO A 74 -13.43 0.49 -14.95
C PRO A 74 -12.21 1.42 -15.01
N LYS A 75 -11.57 1.67 -13.85
CA LYS A 75 -10.40 2.54 -13.76
C LYS A 75 -9.23 2.09 -14.65
N LEU A 76 -9.02 0.79 -14.82
CA LEU A 76 -7.95 0.25 -15.66
C LEU A 76 -8.15 0.58 -17.14
N ASP A 77 -9.38 0.47 -17.64
CA ASP A 77 -9.69 0.76 -19.04
C ASP A 77 -9.53 2.27 -19.32
N ARG A 78 -9.95 3.10 -18.36
CA ARG A 78 -9.73 4.55 -18.40
C ARG A 78 -8.25 4.91 -18.41
N ALA A 79 -7.46 4.26 -17.57
CA ALA A 79 -6.03 4.53 -17.49
C ALA A 79 -5.34 4.25 -18.84
N ARG A 80 -5.62 3.09 -19.45
CA ARG A 80 -5.09 2.72 -20.78
C ARG A 80 -5.52 3.68 -21.88
N ARG A 81 -6.77 4.16 -21.83
CA ARG A 81 -7.32 5.08 -22.85
C ARG A 81 -6.81 6.51 -22.70
N GLN A 82 -6.68 7.02 -21.48
CA GLN A 82 -6.38 8.42 -21.20
C GLN A 82 -4.88 8.71 -21.11
N ILE A 83 -4.10 7.77 -20.57
CA ILE A 83 -2.69 7.96 -20.23
C ILE A 83 -1.84 7.10 -21.16
N LYS A 84 -1.18 7.73 -22.13
CA LYS A 84 -0.45 7.04 -23.21
C LYS A 84 0.70 6.18 -22.69
N GLU A 85 1.34 6.62 -21.62
CA GLU A 85 2.49 5.95 -20.98
C GLU A 85 2.08 4.85 -19.98
N TRP A 86 0.79 4.67 -19.70
CA TRP A 86 0.33 3.78 -18.63
C TRP A 86 0.76 2.33 -18.85
N GLU A 87 0.56 1.78 -20.07
CA GLU A 87 0.93 0.40 -20.37
C GLU A 87 2.44 0.18 -20.30
N ALA A 88 3.25 1.17 -20.68
CA ALA A 88 4.70 1.07 -20.59
C ALA A 88 5.16 0.97 -19.13
N LEU A 89 4.61 1.82 -18.25
CA LEU A 89 4.92 1.81 -16.82
C LEU A 89 4.43 0.53 -16.13
N ASP A 90 3.23 0.05 -16.47
CA ASP A 90 2.68 -1.21 -15.93
C ASP A 90 3.53 -2.42 -16.34
N ASN A 91 4.01 -2.44 -17.60
CA ASN A 91 4.93 -3.46 -18.09
C ASN A 91 6.28 -3.40 -17.38
N GLU A 92 6.85 -2.22 -17.18
CA GLU A 92 8.11 -2.05 -16.44
C GLU A 92 8.00 -2.61 -15.01
N ALA A 93 6.93 -2.24 -14.29
CA ALA A 93 6.67 -2.75 -12.94
C ALA A 93 6.47 -4.27 -12.94
N THR A 94 5.77 -4.81 -13.93
CA THR A 94 5.52 -6.25 -14.09
C THR A 94 6.82 -7.03 -14.32
N GLU A 95 7.69 -6.56 -15.21
CA GLU A 95 8.98 -7.22 -15.47
C GLU A 95 9.90 -7.15 -14.26
N PHE A 96 9.97 -5.99 -13.59
CA PHE A 96 10.72 -5.87 -12.34
C PHE A 96 10.22 -6.84 -11.26
N ALA A 97 8.89 -6.95 -11.10
CA ALA A 97 8.30 -7.89 -10.15
C ALA A 97 8.63 -9.36 -10.50
N LYS A 98 8.67 -9.73 -11.79
CA LYS A 98 9.09 -11.07 -12.22
C LYS A 98 10.54 -11.34 -11.86
N GLU A 99 11.43 -10.38 -12.09
CA GLU A 99 12.85 -10.49 -11.77
C GLU A 99 13.07 -10.72 -10.27
N VAL A 100 12.50 -9.86 -9.43
CA VAL A 100 12.61 -9.95 -7.97
C VAL A 100 12.06 -11.30 -7.48
N ASN A 101 10.90 -11.73 -8.00
CA ASN A 101 10.32 -13.03 -7.63
C ASN A 101 11.20 -14.22 -8.04
N ALA A 102 11.89 -14.16 -9.18
CA ALA A 102 12.82 -15.19 -9.62
C ALA A 102 14.03 -15.26 -8.68
N GLN A 103 14.61 -14.12 -8.31
CA GLN A 103 15.73 -14.04 -7.37
C GLN A 103 15.35 -14.59 -5.99
N LEU A 104 14.18 -14.21 -5.46
CA LEU A 104 13.67 -14.71 -4.18
C LEU A 104 13.47 -16.24 -4.19
N LYS A 105 12.94 -16.79 -5.30
CA LYS A 105 12.79 -18.25 -5.46
C LYS A 105 14.15 -18.95 -5.50
N ALA A 106 15.14 -18.39 -6.21
CA ALA A 106 16.48 -18.95 -6.26
C ALA A 106 17.16 -18.93 -4.87
N ALA A 107 17.08 -17.82 -4.15
CA ALA A 107 17.61 -17.68 -2.80
C ALA A 107 16.96 -18.68 -1.83
N ARG A 108 15.62 -18.84 -1.87
CA ARG A 108 14.90 -19.83 -1.04
C ARG A 108 15.36 -21.27 -1.34
N ARG A 109 15.57 -21.62 -2.61
CA ARG A 109 16.08 -22.94 -3.00
C ARG A 109 17.49 -23.18 -2.47
N GLN A 110 18.37 -22.18 -2.56
CA GLN A 110 19.73 -22.28 -2.03
C GLN A 110 19.73 -22.46 -0.50
N GLN A 111 18.88 -21.73 0.22
CA GLN A 111 18.73 -21.90 1.67
C GLN A 111 18.22 -23.29 2.06
N GLN A 112 17.24 -23.81 1.34
CA GLN A 112 16.72 -25.17 1.56
C GLN A 112 17.81 -26.23 1.33
N GLN A 113 18.57 -26.11 0.24
CA GLN A 113 19.69 -27.01 -0.05
C GLN A 113 20.81 -26.91 1.00
N GLN A 114 21.12 -25.72 1.49
CA GLN A 114 22.09 -25.55 2.58
C GLN A 114 21.60 -26.21 3.88
N GLN A 115 20.32 -26.05 4.25
CA GLN A 115 19.75 -26.72 5.43
C GLN A 115 19.76 -28.24 5.29
N GLU A 116 19.40 -28.77 4.11
CA GLU A 116 19.44 -30.20 3.83
C GLU A 116 20.87 -30.75 3.91
N ASN A 117 21.85 -30.05 3.30
CA ASN A 117 23.25 -30.44 3.36
C ASN A 117 23.79 -30.44 4.80
N VAL A 118 23.46 -29.43 5.61
CA VAL A 118 23.85 -29.39 7.04
C VAL A 118 23.23 -30.56 7.81
N ARG A 119 21.97 -30.91 7.54
CA ARG A 119 21.30 -32.05 8.17
C ARG A 119 21.88 -33.40 7.74
N ALA A 120 22.43 -33.49 6.53
CA ALA A 120 23.04 -34.70 5.98
C ALA A 120 24.47 -34.97 6.51
N VAL A 121 25.12 -34.00 7.17
CA VAL A 121 26.41 -34.24 7.85
C VAL A 121 26.17 -35.19 9.03
N PRO A 122 26.80 -36.38 9.06
CA PRO A 122 26.65 -37.29 10.19
C PRO A 122 27.16 -36.59 11.45
N LYS A 123 26.33 -36.53 12.49
CA LYS A 123 26.77 -36.04 13.79
C LYS A 123 28.00 -36.85 14.21
N PRO A 124 29.07 -36.21 14.70
CA PRO A 124 30.21 -36.93 15.23
C PRO A 124 29.72 -37.91 16.31
N PRO A 125 30.37 -39.06 16.48
CA PRO A 125 30.07 -39.96 17.58
C PRO A 125 30.11 -39.14 18.86
N ILE A 126 29.01 -39.14 19.59
CA ILE A 126 28.97 -38.57 20.94
C ILE A 126 29.87 -39.50 21.76
N ASP A 127 31.07 -39.04 22.10
CA ASP A 127 31.85 -39.72 23.13
C ASP A 127 30.99 -39.78 24.39
N ALA A 128 30.73 -41.00 24.86
CA ALA A 128 29.71 -41.33 25.85
C ALA A 128 30.06 -40.87 27.28
N ASP A 129 30.71 -39.71 27.45
CA ASP A 129 31.17 -39.24 28.76
C ASP A 129 31.05 -37.73 29.01
N GLN A 130 30.13 -37.05 28.34
CA GLN A 130 29.67 -35.74 28.81
C GLN A 130 28.15 -35.78 29.03
N GLN A 131 27.78 -35.83 30.31
CA GLN A 131 26.42 -35.53 30.78
C GLN A 131 26.03 -34.13 30.30
N GLU A 132 25.28 -34.03 29.20
CA GLU A 132 24.47 -32.84 28.93
C GLU A 132 23.33 -32.81 29.95
N SER A 133 23.42 -31.90 30.91
CA SER A 133 22.30 -31.48 31.72
C SER A 133 21.18 -30.96 30.81
N GLU A 134 19.96 -31.50 30.98
CA GLU A 134 18.77 -31.09 30.25
C GLU A 134 18.63 -29.56 30.17
N PRO A 135 18.36 -28.95 29.00
CA PRO A 135 17.83 -27.61 28.97
C PRO A 135 16.39 -27.68 29.46
N THR A 136 16.14 -27.04 30.61
CA THR A 136 14.82 -26.78 31.17
C THR A 136 13.84 -26.35 30.08
N LYS A 137 12.70 -27.04 29.98
CA LYS A 137 11.57 -26.67 29.13
C LYS A 137 11.15 -25.23 29.43
N PHE A 138 11.48 -24.30 28.54
CA PHE A 138 10.72 -23.05 28.43
C PHE A 138 9.38 -23.40 27.80
N VAL A 139 8.31 -23.08 28.50
CA VAL A 139 6.94 -23.18 28.00
C VAL A 139 6.76 -22.05 27.00
N GLU A 140 6.68 -22.37 25.71
CA GLU A 140 6.22 -21.43 24.69
C GLU A 140 4.70 -21.57 24.59
N ASP A 141 3.99 -20.50 24.97
CA ASP A 141 2.56 -20.37 24.80
C ASP A 141 2.18 -20.51 23.32
N ALA A 142 1.31 -21.48 23.06
CA ALA A 142 0.70 -21.66 21.75
C ALA A 142 -0.23 -20.49 21.44
N HIS A 143 0.17 -19.62 20.52
CA HIS A 143 -0.76 -18.82 19.71
C HIS A 143 -0.41 -18.99 18.23
N ALA A 144 -0.87 -20.11 17.69
CA ALA A 144 -0.92 -20.34 16.26
C ALA A 144 -2.16 -19.65 15.65
N LYS A 145 -1.87 -18.75 14.70
CA LYS A 145 -2.62 -18.46 13.48
C LYS A 145 -4.00 -17.81 13.58
N LYS A 146 -4.09 -16.58 13.07
CA LYS A 146 -5.06 -16.19 12.05
C LYS A 146 -4.39 -15.24 11.06
N ASP A 147 -4.02 -15.78 9.91
CA ASP A 147 -3.86 -15.04 8.65
C ASP A 147 -4.18 -16.04 7.54
N GLU A 148 -5.46 -16.11 7.19
CA GLU A 148 -5.94 -16.62 5.91
C GLU A 148 -6.36 -15.40 5.09
N LEU A 149 -5.75 -15.27 3.91
CA LEU A 149 -6.26 -14.53 2.76
C LEU A 149 -7.05 -15.49 1.89
#